data_AF-A0A662F573-F1
#
_entry.id   AF-A0A662F573-F1
#
_cell.length_a   1.000
_cell.length_b   1.000
_cell.length_c   1.000
_cell.angle_alpha   90.00
_cell.angle_beta   90.00
_cell.angle_gamma   90.00
#
_symmetry.space_group_name_H-M   'P 1'
#
loop_
_entity.id
_entity.type
_entity.pdbx_description
1 polymer ?
#
loop_
_entity_poly.entity_id
_entity_poly.type
_entity_poly.pdbx_seq_one_letter_code
_entity_poly.pdbx_strand_id
1 'polypeptide(L)'
;MAQTEYTTVAIVKARVGENNIGSDVQDSEISQWIQEASNFIDLSTKKVGVGFEQTDPLYPTVQQIVTDLAVIKLILRMSGAGKATTAGLSYRIGEFSVDKKNIDSSSAKEIQVYEKSAKDSLKALKEYLGIDNGGFTGAAVIEGEPAPTTNFGENTPQQP
;
A
#
# COMPACT_ATOMS: atom_id res chain seq x y z
N MET A 1 -12.66 -12.08 15.24
CA MET A 1 -12.65 -10.61 15.02
C MET A 1 -12.43 -10.41 13.53
N ALA A 2 -13.29 -9.66 12.85
CA ALA A 2 -13.11 -9.40 11.42
C ALA A 2 -11.85 -8.55 11.23
N GLN A 3 -11.01 -8.93 10.27
CA GLN A 3 -9.75 -8.26 9.98
C GLN A 3 -10.04 -7.05 9.09
N THR A 4 -9.51 -5.88 9.44
CA THR A 4 -9.80 -4.64 8.72
C THR A 4 -9.02 -4.61 7.41
N GLU A 5 -9.73 -4.53 6.29
CA GLU A 5 -9.16 -4.30 4.97
C GLU A 5 -9.39 -2.84 4.58
N TYR A 6 -8.32 -2.13 4.19
CA TYR A 6 -8.38 -0.69 3.91
C TYR A 6 -8.64 -0.35 2.43
N THR A 7 -8.67 -1.36 1.57
CA THR A 7 -8.93 -1.22 0.13
C THR A 7 -9.65 -2.46 -0.40
N THR A 8 -9.94 -2.49 -1.69
CA THR A 8 -10.63 -3.61 -2.33
C THR A 8 -9.85 -4.13 -3.53
N VAL A 9 -10.11 -5.38 -3.91
CA VAL A 9 -9.53 -5.98 -5.13
C VAL A 9 -9.83 -5.11 -6.36
N ALA A 10 -11.05 -4.59 -6.48
CA ALA A 10 -11.45 -3.72 -7.60
C ALA A 10 -10.57 -2.45 -7.69
N ILE A 11 -10.31 -1.78 -6.57
CA ILE A 11 -9.46 -0.58 -6.53
C ILE A 11 -8.03 -0.92 -6.95
N VAL A 12 -7.47 -2.03 -6.45
CA VAL A 12 -6.11 -2.48 -6.81
C VAL A 12 -6.01 -2.80 -8.30
N LYS A 13 -6.99 -3.52 -8.85
CA LYS A 13 -7.03 -3.85 -10.29
C LYS A 13 -7.17 -2.60 -11.15
N ALA A 14 -8.02 -1.65 -10.75
CA ALA A 14 -8.22 -0.39 -11.47
C ALA A 14 -6.94 0.44 -11.56
N ARG A 15 -6.09 0.44 -10.52
CA ARG A 15 -4.79 1.15 -10.51
C ARG A 15 -3.81 0.61 -11.55
N VAL A 16 -3.82 -0.69 -11.80
CA VAL A 16 -2.96 -1.36 -12.81
C VAL A 16 -3.59 -1.35 -14.20
N GLY A 17 -4.90 -1.13 -14.27
CA GLY A 17 -5.71 -1.27 -15.48
C GLY A 17 -6.11 -2.73 -15.68
N GLU A 18 -7.41 -3.02 -15.57
CA GLU A 18 -7.93 -4.41 -15.53
C GLU A 18 -7.53 -5.25 -16.75
N ASN A 19 -7.38 -4.62 -17.91
CA ASN A 19 -6.98 -5.29 -19.16
C ASN A 19 -5.51 -5.75 -19.18
N ASN A 20 -4.68 -5.23 -18.26
CA ASN A 20 -3.27 -5.58 -18.15
C ASN A 20 -3.05 -6.79 -17.23
N ILE A 21 -4.10 -7.26 -16.55
CA ILE A 21 -4.01 -8.31 -15.53
C ILE A 21 -4.18 -9.67 -16.20
N GLY A 22 -3.20 -10.54 -16.03
CA GLY A 22 -3.25 -11.90 -16.55
C GLY A 22 -4.42 -12.70 -15.96
N SER A 23 -5.09 -13.51 -16.78
CA SER A 23 -6.20 -14.36 -16.35
C SER A 23 -5.82 -15.42 -15.31
N ASP A 24 -4.52 -15.64 -15.09
CA ASP A 24 -3.99 -16.53 -14.05
C ASP A 24 -3.89 -15.87 -12.67
N VAL A 25 -4.10 -14.55 -12.54
CA VAL A 25 -4.09 -13.85 -11.25
C VAL A 25 -5.47 -13.95 -10.62
N GLN A 26 -5.55 -14.56 -9.45
CA GLN A 26 -6.82 -14.73 -8.73
C GLN A 26 -7.10 -13.58 -7.77
N ASP A 27 -8.37 -13.23 -7.62
CA ASP A 27 -8.82 -12.20 -6.66
C ASP A 27 -8.40 -12.54 -5.23
N SER A 28 -8.35 -13.84 -4.89
CA SER A 28 -7.86 -14.32 -3.59
C SER A 28 -6.38 -14.01 -3.34
N GLU A 29 -5.53 -14.00 -4.38
CA GLU A 29 -4.13 -13.56 -4.23
C GLU A 29 -4.07 -12.07 -3.90
N ILE A 30 -4.88 -11.26 -4.60
CA ILE A 30 -4.94 -9.80 -4.39
C ILE A 30 -5.50 -9.49 -2.99
N SER A 31 -6.58 -10.17 -2.58
CA SER A 31 -7.12 -10.07 -1.22
C SER A 31 -6.08 -10.41 -0.16
N GLN A 32 -5.28 -11.47 -0.36
CA GLN A 32 -4.20 -11.80 0.56
C GLN A 32 -3.17 -10.66 0.66
N TRP A 33 -2.79 -10.03 -0.45
CA TRP A 33 -1.85 -8.90 -0.43
C TRP A 33 -2.42 -7.66 0.25
N ILE A 34 -3.71 -7.39 0.06
CA ILE A 34 -4.44 -6.32 0.78
C ILE A 34 -4.41 -6.61 2.28
N GLN A 35 -4.69 -7.84 2.69
CA GLN A 35 -4.69 -8.25 4.09
C GLN A 35 -3.29 -8.13 4.71
N GLU A 36 -2.25 -8.56 4.02
CA GLU A 36 -0.86 -8.43 4.47
C GLU A 36 -0.45 -6.96 4.62
N ALA A 37 -0.80 -6.09 3.67
CA ALA A 37 -0.53 -4.66 3.74
C ALA A 37 -1.34 -3.98 4.84
N SER A 38 -2.60 -4.38 5.05
CA SER A 38 -3.45 -3.87 6.13
C SER A 38 -2.91 -4.25 7.50
N ASN A 39 -2.51 -5.51 7.67
CA ASN A 39 -1.83 -5.97 8.89
C ASN A 39 -0.52 -5.23 9.15
N PHE A 40 0.25 -4.94 8.09
CA PHE A 40 1.46 -4.14 8.21
C PHE A 40 1.15 -2.74 8.77
N ILE A 41 0.10 -2.07 8.29
CA ILE A 41 -0.31 -0.76 8.82
C ILE A 41 -0.80 -0.87 10.26
N ASP A 42 -1.62 -1.85 10.58
CA ASP A 42 -2.14 -2.06 11.94
C ASP A 42 -1.03 -2.34 12.94
N LEU A 43 -0.08 -3.21 12.58
CA LEU A 43 1.08 -3.53 13.40
C LEU A 43 1.99 -2.33 13.55
N SER A 44 2.21 -1.57 12.47
CA SER A 44 3.02 -0.35 12.53
C SER A 44 2.36 0.65 13.46
N THR A 45 1.08 0.95 13.29
CA THR A 45 0.35 1.98 14.06
C THR A 45 -0.15 1.50 15.43
N LYS A 46 0.12 0.24 15.81
CA LYS A 46 -0.41 -0.43 17.01
C LYS A 46 -1.95 -0.40 17.11
N LYS A 47 -2.64 -0.34 15.98
CA LYS A 47 -4.10 -0.40 15.88
C LYS A 47 -4.64 -1.82 15.63
N VAL A 48 -3.85 -2.85 15.94
CA VAL A 48 -4.23 -4.27 15.73
C VAL A 48 -5.57 -4.58 16.41
N GLY A 49 -6.54 -5.03 15.62
CA GLY A 49 -7.87 -5.43 16.10
C GLY A 49 -8.90 -4.30 16.20
N VAL A 50 -8.51 -3.04 15.98
CA VAL A 50 -9.40 -1.87 15.93
C VAL A 50 -9.33 -1.21 14.55
N GLY A 51 -8.13 -1.04 14.02
CA GLY A 51 -7.87 -0.46 12.71
C GLY A 51 -8.22 1.03 12.60
N PHE A 52 -8.27 1.52 11.35
CA PHE A 52 -8.78 2.84 11.00
C PHE A 52 -10.20 2.74 10.45
N GLU A 53 -11.09 3.61 10.91
CA GLU A 53 -12.45 3.73 10.37
C GLU A 53 -12.45 4.62 9.13
N GLN A 54 -13.41 4.43 8.21
CA GLN A 54 -13.51 5.27 7.00
C GLN A 54 -13.69 6.76 7.29
N THR A 55 -14.20 7.08 8.47
CA THR A 55 -14.38 8.45 8.98
C THR A 55 -13.10 9.03 9.59
N ASP A 56 -12.07 8.22 9.84
CA ASP A 56 -10.80 8.72 10.36
C ASP A 56 -10.14 9.66 9.33
N PRO A 57 -9.64 10.84 9.75
CA PRO A 57 -8.92 11.76 8.87
C PRO A 57 -7.71 11.12 8.16
N LEU A 58 -7.14 10.07 8.76
CA LEU A 58 -6.00 9.32 8.24
C LEU A 58 -6.39 8.16 7.32
N TYR A 59 -7.67 7.79 7.24
CA TYR A 59 -8.12 6.65 6.44
C TYR A 59 -7.72 6.77 4.96
N PRO A 60 -7.81 7.94 4.29
CA PRO A 60 -7.36 8.06 2.90
C PRO A 60 -5.87 7.76 2.74
N THR A 61 -5.02 8.23 3.66
CA THR A 61 -3.57 7.96 3.66
C THR A 61 -3.31 6.47 3.87
N VAL A 62 -4.03 5.83 4.80
CA VAL A 62 -3.92 4.39 5.06
C VAL A 62 -4.37 3.55 3.86
N GLN A 63 -5.51 3.89 3.26
CA GLN A 63 -6.02 3.24 2.06
C GLN A 63 -5.04 3.38 0.89
N GLN A 64 -4.43 4.56 0.71
CA GLN A 64 -3.41 4.80 -0.32
C GLN A 64 -2.21 3.87 -0.13
N ILE A 65 -1.65 3.79 1.09
CA ILE A 65 -0.49 2.92 1.38
C ILE A 65 -0.84 1.45 1.07
N VAL A 66 -1.98 0.97 1.58
CA VAL A 66 -2.40 -0.43 1.39
C VAL A 66 -2.64 -0.74 -0.08
N THR A 67 -3.26 0.18 -0.82
CA THR A 67 -3.47 0.05 -2.26
C THR A 67 -2.15 -0.02 -3.01
N ASP A 68 -1.23 0.92 -2.76
CA ASP A 68 0.06 0.97 -3.44
C ASP A 68 0.91 -0.28 -3.17
N LEU A 69 0.90 -0.79 -1.93
CA LEU A 69 1.61 -2.03 -1.58
C LEU A 69 1.03 -3.26 -2.28
N ALA A 70 -0.31 -3.35 -2.37
CA ALA A 70 -0.97 -4.43 -3.10
C ALA A 70 -0.72 -4.34 -4.62
N VAL A 71 -0.70 -3.13 -5.18
CA VAL A 71 -0.35 -2.87 -6.58
C VAL A 71 1.09 -3.29 -6.88
N ILE A 72 2.05 -2.96 -6.00
CA ILE A 72 3.45 -3.39 -6.16
C ILE A 72 3.52 -4.92 -6.22
N LYS A 73 2.81 -5.64 -5.34
CA LYS A 73 2.76 -7.11 -5.38
C LYS A 73 2.13 -7.65 -6.65
N LEU A 74 1.06 -7.02 -7.13
CA LEU A 74 0.42 -7.37 -8.39
C LEU A 74 1.38 -7.22 -9.57
N ILE A 75 2.08 -6.09 -9.68
CA ILE A 75 3.06 -5.88 -10.75
C ILE A 75 4.19 -6.91 -10.63
N LEU A 76 4.79 -7.09 -9.44
CA LEU A 76 5.81 -8.12 -9.22
C LEU A 76 5.37 -9.53 -9.65
N ARG A 77 4.12 -9.91 -9.36
CA ARG A 77 3.52 -11.20 -9.74
C ARG A 77 3.35 -11.35 -11.26
N MET A 78 3.12 -10.25 -11.97
CA MET A 78 3.01 -10.23 -13.43
C MET A 78 4.37 -10.16 -14.14
N SER A 79 5.40 -9.60 -13.49
CA SER A 79 6.71 -9.30 -14.08
C SER A 79 7.80 -10.36 -13.86
N GLY A 80 7.59 -11.31 -12.93
CA GLY A 80 8.61 -12.32 -12.58
C GLY A 80 8.83 -13.38 -13.67
N ALA A 81 10.11 -13.71 -13.94
CA ALA A 81 10.49 -14.83 -14.78
C ALA A 81 10.00 -16.16 -14.17
N GLY A 82 8.83 -16.63 -14.59
CA GLY A 82 8.19 -17.85 -14.11
C GLY A 82 7.26 -17.65 -12.91
N LYS A 83 6.23 -16.79 -13.03
CA LYS A 83 4.89 -16.81 -12.37
C LYS A 83 4.71 -17.24 -10.88
N ALA A 84 5.75 -17.47 -10.08
CA ALA A 84 5.63 -18.28 -8.85
C ALA A 84 6.32 -17.73 -7.59
N THR A 85 6.91 -16.54 -7.58
CA THR A 85 7.52 -16.02 -6.34
C THR A 85 7.02 -14.63 -5.99
N THR A 86 5.92 -14.56 -5.23
CA THR A 86 5.44 -13.39 -4.47
C THR A 86 6.39 -12.95 -3.33
N ALA A 87 7.71 -13.15 -3.51
CA ALA A 87 8.75 -12.84 -2.52
C ALA A 87 9.56 -11.58 -2.87
N GLY A 88 8.92 -10.59 -3.51
CA GLY A 88 9.56 -9.32 -3.88
C GLY A 88 9.26 -8.15 -2.94
N LEU A 89 8.40 -8.31 -1.93
CA LEU A 89 8.09 -7.25 -0.97
C LEU A 89 8.29 -7.77 0.44
N SER A 90 9.17 -7.11 1.19
CA SER A 90 9.44 -7.41 2.60
C SER A 90 8.99 -6.25 3.48
N TYR A 91 8.35 -6.59 4.60
CA TYR A 91 7.86 -5.63 5.59
C TYR A 91 8.75 -5.65 6.85
N ARG A 92 8.97 -4.48 7.42
CA ARG A 92 9.47 -4.27 8.79
C ARG A 92 8.54 -3.28 9.46
N ILE A 93 8.51 -3.21 10.79
CA ILE A 93 7.62 -2.26 11.47
C ILE A 93 7.91 -0.86 10.95
N GLY A 94 6.93 -0.27 10.25
CA GLY A 94 7.06 1.05 9.70
C GLY A 94 7.91 1.25 8.46
N GLU A 95 8.36 0.17 7.82
CA GLU A 95 9.18 0.25 6.62
C GLU A 95 8.89 -0.93 5.69
N PHE A 96 9.13 -0.76 4.40
CA PHE A 96 9.09 -1.86 3.46
C PHE A 96 10.21 -1.72 2.44
N SER A 97 10.58 -2.84 1.84
CA SER A 97 11.58 -2.92 0.78
C SER A 97 11.10 -3.80 -0.35
N VAL A 98 11.36 -3.36 -1.58
CA VAL A 98 11.03 -4.11 -2.79
C VAL A 98 12.28 -4.74 -3.39
N ASP A 99 12.32 -6.06 -3.53
CA ASP A 99 13.30 -6.76 -4.33
C ASP A 99 12.89 -6.72 -5.80
N LYS A 100 13.75 -6.10 -6.60
CA LYS A 100 13.58 -5.90 -8.05
C LYS A 100 14.58 -6.73 -8.84
N LYS A 101 15.19 -7.73 -8.21
CA LYS A 101 16.03 -8.69 -8.92
C LYS A 101 15.12 -9.51 -9.83
N ASN A 102 15.48 -9.58 -11.11
CA ASN A 102 14.79 -10.39 -12.13
C ASN A 102 13.38 -9.89 -12.54
N ILE A 103 13.10 -8.59 -12.41
CA ILE A 103 11.93 -7.97 -13.07
C ILE A 103 12.36 -7.20 -14.32
N ASP A 104 11.46 -7.12 -15.31
CA ASP A 104 11.71 -6.32 -16.50
C ASP A 104 11.76 -4.81 -16.18
N SER A 105 12.45 -4.06 -17.03
CA SER A 105 12.71 -2.63 -16.79
C SER A 105 11.46 -1.74 -16.83
N SER A 106 10.41 -2.13 -17.56
CA SER A 106 9.14 -1.41 -17.59
C SER A 106 8.42 -1.53 -16.26
N SER A 107 8.25 -2.76 -15.77
CA SER A 107 7.65 -3.05 -14.48
C SER A 107 8.45 -2.45 -13.32
N ALA A 108 9.78 -2.42 -13.43
CA ALA A 108 10.64 -1.78 -12.43
C ALA A 108 10.36 -0.28 -12.27
N LYS A 109 10.09 0.44 -13.38
CA LYS A 109 9.73 1.86 -13.35
C LYS A 109 8.35 2.07 -12.72
N GLU A 110 7.38 1.24 -13.08
CA GLU A 110 6.04 1.33 -12.52
C GLU A 110 6.04 1.07 -11.01
N ILE A 111 6.75 0.03 -10.57
CA ILE A 111 6.97 -0.26 -9.14
C ILE A 111 7.63 0.92 -8.42
N GLN A 112 8.57 1.64 -9.04
CA GLN A 112 9.20 2.82 -8.41
C GLN A 112 8.20 3.94 -8.12
N VAL A 113 7.20 4.15 -8.99
CA VAL A 113 6.16 5.16 -8.78
C VAL A 113 5.32 4.82 -7.55
N TYR A 114 4.81 3.59 -7.48
CA TYR A 114 4.01 3.14 -6.33
C TYR A 114 4.84 3.01 -5.05
N GLU A 115 6.09 2.56 -5.14
CA GLU A 115 6.99 2.51 -3.98
C GLU A 115 7.24 3.90 -3.40
N LYS A 116 7.46 4.91 -4.26
CA LYS A 116 7.64 6.28 -3.82
C LYS A 116 6.36 6.80 -3.16
N SER A 117 5.20 6.62 -3.79
CA SER A 117 3.91 7.02 -3.25
C SER A 117 3.63 6.41 -1.87
N ALA A 118 3.85 5.10 -1.72
CA ALA A 118 3.67 4.41 -0.44
C ALA A 118 4.67 4.89 0.62
N LYS A 119 5.93 5.15 0.26
CA LYS A 119 6.93 5.69 1.18
C LYS A 119 6.61 7.11 1.64
N ASP A 120 6.18 7.97 0.73
CA ASP A 120 5.78 9.35 1.04
C ASP A 120 4.53 9.36 1.94
N SER A 121 3.54 8.51 1.65
CA SER A 121 2.34 8.35 2.48
C SER A 121 2.65 7.75 3.85
N LEU A 122 3.55 6.77 3.92
CA LEU A 122 4.00 6.18 5.18
C LEU A 122 4.78 7.20 6.03
N LYS A 123 5.57 8.07 5.39
CA LYS A 123 6.26 9.19 6.05
C LYS A 123 5.25 10.20 6.61
N ALA A 124 4.27 10.62 5.81
CA ALA A 124 3.19 11.50 6.26
C ALA A 124 2.42 10.90 7.45
N LEU A 125 2.11 9.60 7.39
CA LEU A 125 1.48 8.88 8.49
C LEU A 125 2.35 8.87 9.75
N LYS A 126 3.67 8.63 9.63
CA LYS A 126 4.62 8.70 10.76
C LYS A 126 4.68 10.08 11.39
N GLU A 127 4.81 11.13 10.56
CA GLU A 127 4.87 12.52 11.00
C GLU A 127 3.59 12.91 11.74
N TYR A 128 2.43 12.58 11.18
CA TYR A 128 1.14 12.88 11.80
C TYR A 128 0.94 12.17 13.13
N LEU A 129 1.36 10.90 13.21
CA LEU A 129 1.27 10.13 14.45
C LEU A 129 2.35 10.52 15.47
N GLY A 130 3.27 11.44 15.15
CA GLY A 130 4.35 11.85 16.05
C GLY A 130 5.36 10.74 16.35
N ILE A 131 5.64 9.88 15.37
CA ILE A 131 6.49 8.69 15.55
C ILE A 131 7.90 8.96 15.03
N ASP A 132 8.88 9.00 15.94
CA ASP A 132 10.28 9.26 15.62
C ASP A 132 10.99 8.09 14.89
N ASN A 133 12.10 8.42 14.22
CA ASN A 133 12.97 7.60 13.36
C ASN A 133 13.61 6.33 13.99
N GLY A 134 13.14 5.86 15.14
CA GLY A 134 13.59 4.64 15.83
C GLY A 134 12.68 3.41 15.67
N GLY A 135 11.58 3.54 14.93
CA GLY A 135 10.52 2.53 14.83
C GLY A 135 9.24 2.99 15.54
N PHE A 136 8.11 2.38 15.18
CA PHE A 136 6.81 2.74 15.72
C PHE A 136 6.68 2.38 17.21
N THR A 137 7.19 3.24 18.09
CA THR A 137 6.94 3.15 19.53
C THR A 137 6.38 4.46 20.06
N GLY A 138 5.07 4.62 19.84
CA GLY A 138 4.19 5.40 20.69
C GLY A 138 4.21 6.91 20.45
N ALA A 139 3.12 7.41 19.88
CA ALA A 139 2.50 8.61 20.42
C ALA A 139 0.98 8.47 20.26
N ALA A 140 0.27 8.82 21.33
CA ALA A 140 -1.17 9.01 21.31
C ALA A 140 -1.45 10.19 20.37
N VAL A 141 -2.34 9.99 19.41
CA VAL A 141 -2.74 11.02 18.45
C VAL A 141 -3.34 12.19 19.23
N ILE A 142 -2.79 13.40 19.05
CA ILE A 142 -3.40 14.64 19.50
C ILE A 142 -4.41 15.03 18.41
N GLU A 143 -5.70 15.06 18.73
CA GLU A 143 -6.74 15.58 17.84
C GLU A 143 -6.44 17.05 17.48
N GLY A 144 -6.44 17.38 16.19
CA GLY A 144 -6.55 18.80 15.80
C GLY A 144 -6.01 19.20 14.44
N GLU A 145 -5.06 18.47 13.85
CA GLU A 145 -4.50 18.85 12.55
C GLU A 145 -5.08 17.99 11.41
N PRO A 146 -5.40 18.57 10.25
CA PRO A 146 -5.77 17.79 9.07
C PRO A 146 -4.57 16.94 8.63
N ALA A 147 -4.82 15.67 8.30
CA ALA A 147 -3.77 14.79 7.78
C ALA A 147 -3.11 15.40 6.54
N PRO A 148 -1.78 15.23 6.35
CA PRO A 148 -1.13 15.68 5.14
C PRO A 148 -1.78 14.97 3.95
N THR A 149 -2.30 15.74 2.99
CA THR A 149 -2.82 15.19 1.74
C THR A 149 -1.63 14.73 0.91
N THR A 150 -1.46 13.41 0.76
CA THR A 150 -0.57 12.88 -0.28
C THR A 150 -1.28 13.01 -1.62
N ASN A 151 -1.20 14.21 -2.20
CA ASN A 151 -1.66 14.49 -3.57
C ASN A 151 -0.78 13.75 -4.58
N PHE A 152 -1.03 12.45 -4.78
CA PHE A 152 -0.54 11.68 -5.92
C PHE A 152 -1.71 10.93 -6.55
N GLY A 153 -2.57 11.72 -7.20
CA GLY A 153 -3.78 11.26 -7.87
C GLY A 153 -4.28 12.19 -8.97
N GLU A 154 -3.46 13.13 -9.47
CA GLU A 154 -3.80 13.80 -10.73
C GLU A 154 -3.51 12.86 -11.91
N ASN A 155 -4.30 11.79 -12.02
CA ASN A 155 -4.80 11.40 -13.33
C ASN A 155 -6.08 12.21 -13.53
N THR A 156 -5.92 13.47 -13.93
CA THR A 156 -7.02 14.16 -14.60
C THR A 156 -7.43 13.29 -15.79
N PRO A 157 -8.68 12.83 -15.89
CA PRO A 157 -9.19 12.34 -17.15
C PRO A 157 -9.08 13.51 -18.13
N GLN A 158 -8.12 13.40 -19.06
CA GLN A 158 -8.08 14.29 -20.19
C GLN A 158 -9.32 13.95 -21.04
N GLN A 159 -10.34 14.77 -20.96
CA GLN A 159 -11.53 14.69 -21.82
C GLN A 159 -12.05 16.10 -22.13
N PRO A 160 -12.63 16.30 -23.32
CA PRO A 160 -12.32 15.77 -24.65
C PRO A 160 -11.43 16.73 -25.47
#